data_AF-A0A434EZ46-F1
#
_entry.id   AF-A0A434EZ46-F1
#
_cell.length_a   1.000
_cell.length_b   1.000
_cell.length_c   1.000
_cell.angle_alpha   90.00
_cell.angle_beta   90.00
_cell.angle_gamma   90.00
#
_symmetry.space_group_name_H-M   'P 1'
#
loop_
_entity.id
_entity.type
_entity.pdbx_description
1 polymer ?
#
loop_
_entity_poly.entity_id
_entity_poly.type
_entity_poly.pdbx_seq_one_letter_code
_entity_poly.pdbx_strand_id
1 'polypeptide(L)'
;MLIIRSLAFNFVFYLSLIVQMIFWTPFYFLSPRHRAWFVPKFWSRTSMWLYDKIAATKSEITGVENLPEGSFILAPKHQSF
;
A
#
# COMPACT_ATOMS: atom_id res chain seq x y z
N MET A 1 22.75 6.33 -11.41
CA MET A 1 21.39 6.80 -11.04
C MET A 1 20.51 5.74 -10.35
N LEU A 2 20.66 4.45 -10.65
CA LEU A 2 19.86 3.37 -10.01
C LEU A 2 19.96 3.37 -8.48
N ILE A 3 21.16 3.34 -7.91
CA ILE A 3 21.38 3.26 -6.45
C ILE A 3 20.75 4.47 -5.74
N ILE A 4 20.97 5.69 -6.26
CA ILE A 4 20.40 6.92 -5.69
C ILE A 4 18.87 6.86 -5.71
N ARG A 5 18.27 6.42 -6.83
CA ARG A 5 16.82 6.27 -6.96
C ARG A 5 16.26 5.23 -5.98
N SER A 6 16.95 4.09 -5.84
CA SER A 6 16.55 3.04 -4.89
C SER A 6 16.63 3.52 -3.44
N LEU A 7 17.69 4.24 -3.07
CA LEU A 7 17.85 4.83 -1.73
C LEU A 7 16.77 5.89 -1.46
N ALA A 8 16.52 6.78 -2.42
CA ALA A 8 15.47 7.79 -2.32
C ALA A 8 14.09 7.16 -2.13
N PHE A 9 13.75 6.12 -2.91
CA PHE A 9 12.49 5.41 -2.76
C PHE A 9 12.38 4.77 -1.38
N ASN A 10 13.39 4.03 -0.92
CA ASN A 10 13.37 3.38 0.39
C ASN A 10 13.19 4.40 1.52
N PHE A 11 13.96 5.50 1.48
CA PHE A 11 13.87 6.55 2.48
C PHE A 11 12.46 7.16 2.55
N VAL A 12 11.90 7.56 1.40
CA VAL A 12 10.56 8.18 1.35
C VAL A 12 9.46 7.17 1.70
N PHE A 13 9.60 5.91 1.28
CA PHE A 13 8.66 4.83 1.63
C PHE A 13 8.59 4.62 3.14
N TYR A 14 9.74 4.43 3.81
CA TYR A 14 9.76 4.21 5.26
C TYR A 14 9.34 5.45 6.04
N LEU A 15 9.74 6.64 5.60
CA LEU A 15 9.27 7.90 6.21
C LEU A 15 7.74 8.01 6.10
N SER A 16 7.18 7.75 4.91
CA SER A 16 5.73 7.76 4.70
C SER A 16 5.02 6.72 5.57
N LEU A 17 5.55 5.51 5.66
CA LEU A 17 5.03 4.45 6.52
C LEU A 17 4.99 4.89 7.99
N ILE A 18 6.11 5.39 8.54
CA ILE A 18 6.20 5.81 9.94
C ILE A 18 5.22 6.95 10.24
N VAL A 19 5.18 7.98 9.38
CA VAL A 19 4.25 9.10 9.53
C VAL A 19 2.81 8.63 9.51
N GLN A 20 2.45 7.76 8.54
CA GLN A 20 1.10 7.21 8.44
C GLN A 20 0.75 6.34 9.64
N MET A 21 1.67 5.51 10.13
CA MET A 21 1.44 4.70 11.33
C MET A 21 1.13 5.59 12.53
N ILE A 22 1.97 6.59 12.81
CA ILE A 22 1.77 7.49 13.95
C ILE A 22 0.46 8.27 13.82
N PHE A 23 0.22 8.87 12.64
CA PHE A 23 -0.94 9.72 12.40
C PHE A 23 -2.26 8.93 12.40
N TRP A 24 -2.29 7.75 11.76
CA TRP A 24 -3.52 6.96 11.64
C TRP A 24 -3.78 6.03 12.83
N THR A 25 -2.79 5.74 13.69
CA THR A 25 -2.96 4.84 14.84
C THR A 25 -4.18 5.21 15.69
N PRO A 26 -4.38 6.46 16.15
CA PRO A 26 -5.56 6.81 16.95
C PRO A 26 -6.87 6.51 16.21
N PHE A 27 -6.96 6.88 14.92
CA PHE A 27 -8.15 6.66 14.12
C PHE A 27 -8.42 5.16 13.86
N TYR A 28 -7.36 4.39 13.57
CA TYR A 28 -7.48 2.96 13.24
C TYR A 28 -8.03 2.16 14.42
N PHE A 29 -7.54 2.41 15.64
CA PHE A 29 -7.95 1.67 16.83
C PHE A 29 -9.25 2.18 17.47
N LEU A 30 -9.60 3.46 17.29
CA LEU A 30 -10.81 4.04 17.90
C LEU A 30 -12.02 4.03 16.96
N SER A 31 -11.84 3.94 15.64
CA SER A 31 -12.97 3.96 14.71
C SER A 31 -13.60 2.57 14.53
N PRO A 32 -14.90 2.50 14.14
CA PRO A 32 -15.52 1.24 13.76
C PRO A 32 -14.76 0.54 12.62
N ARG A 33 -14.67 -0.79 12.67
CA ARG A 33 -13.92 -1.64 11.72
C ARG A 33 -14.09 -1.24 10.25
N HIS A 34 -15.32 -0.96 9.82
CA HIS A 34 -15.61 -0.60 8.43
C HIS A 34 -14.92 0.70 7.98
N ARG A 35 -14.74 1.66 8.90
CA ARG A 35 -14.00 2.91 8.65
C ARG A 35 -12.51 2.73 8.81
N ALA A 36 -12.08 1.95 9.81
CA ALA A 36 -10.66 1.66 10.04
C ALA A 36 -10.00 1.04 8.80
N TRP A 37 -10.75 0.29 7.98
CA TRP A 37 -10.29 -0.30 6.72
C TRP A 37 -9.81 0.72 5.66
N PHE A 38 -10.14 2.00 5.83
CA PHE A 38 -9.57 3.08 5.01
C PHE A 38 -8.05 3.18 5.17
N VAL A 39 -7.53 3.02 6.39
CA VAL A 39 -6.10 3.20 6.71
C VAL A 39 -5.19 2.26 5.90
N PRO A 40 -5.37 0.92 5.91
CA PRO A 40 -4.52 0.03 5.11
C PRO A 40 -4.68 0.26 3.59
N LYS A 41 -5.88 0.63 3.12
CA LYS A 41 -6.11 0.98 1.71
C LYS A 41 -5.35 2.25 1.32
N PHE A 42 -5.35 3.27 2.17
CA PHE A 42 -4.64 4.52 1.95
C PHE A 42 -3.12 4.28 1.94
N TRP A 43 -2.62 3.51 2.91
CA TRP A 43 -1.23 3.09 2.96
C TRP A 43 -0.81 2.36 1.68
N SER A 44 -1.55 1.32 1.27
CA SER A 44 -1.24 0.58 0.04
C SER A 44 -1.19 1.48 -1.20
N ARG A 45 -2.18 2.38 -1.37
CA ARG A 45 -2.22 3.32 -2.51
C ARG A 45 -1.05 4.30 -2.51
N THR A 46 -0.69 4.83 -1.34
CA THR A 46 0.44 5.77 -1.23
C THR A 46 1.78 5.08 -1.49
N SER A 47 1.97 3.84 -1.02
CA SER A 47 3.15 3.04 -1.33
C SER A 47 3.28 2.78 -2.84
N MET A 48 2.21 2.38 -3.51
CA MET A 48 2.22 2.15 -4.97
C MET A 48 2.45 3.45 -5.74
N TRP A 49 1.89 4.57 -5.28
CA TRP A 49 2.13 5.88 -5.87
C TRP A 49 3.60 6.32 -5.76
N LEU A 50 4.23 6.11 -4.60
CA LEU A 50 5.67 6.39 -4.43
C LEU A 50 6.53 5.49 -5.33
N TYR A 51 6.12 4.25 -5.54
CA TYR A 51 6.82 3.30 -6.40
C TYR A 51 6.76 3.70 -7.88
N ASP A 52 5.61 4.18 -8.35
CA ASP A 52 5.48 4.80 -9.67
C ASP A 52 6.33 6.08 -9.77
N LYS A 53 6.20 7.01 -8.82
CA LYS A 53 6.84 8.34 -8.94
C LYS A 53 8.35 8.34 -8.77
N ILE A 54 8.88 7.52 -7.87
CA ILE A 54 10.32 7.53 -7.55
C ILE A 54 11.02 6.38 -8.27
N ALA A 55 10.47 5.16 -8.22
CA ALA A 55 11.09 3.99 -8.85
C ALA A 55 10.71 3.80 -10.32
N ALA A 56 9.81 4.63 -10.87
CA ALA A 56 9.29 4.52 -12.24
C ALA A 56 8.68 3.14 -12.53
N THR A 57 8.10 2.50 -11.50
CA THR A 57 7.53 1.16 -11.60
C THR A 57 6.02 1.22 -11.46
N LYS A 58 5.32 0.90 -12.55
CA LYS A 58 3.86 0.89 -12.61
C LYS A 58 3.32 -0.50 -12.32
N SER A 59 2.21 -0.55 -11.60
CA SER A 59 1.43 -1.77 -11.41
C SER A 59 0.26 -1.81 -12.36
N GLU A 60 0.07 -2.95 -13.02
CA GLU A 60 -1.10 -3.25 -13.81
C GLU A 60 -1.93 -4.32 -13.09
N ILE A 61 -3.24 -4.09 -12.98
CA ILE A 61 -4.18 -5.01 -12.35
C ILE A 61 -5.18 -5.42 -13.42
N THR A 62 -5.17 -6.70 -13.77
CA THR A 62 -6.05 -7.30 -14.78
C THR A 62 -6.87 -8.43 -14.16
N GLY A 63 -7.91 -8.91 -14.86
CA GLY A 63 -8.71 -10.03 -14.40
C GLY A 63 -9.66 -9.69 -13.24
N VAL A 64 -9.98 -8.41 -13.04
CA VAL A 64 -10.89 -7.93 -11.98
C VAL A 64 -12.31 -8.47 -12.17
N GLU A 65 -12.68 -8.76 -13.42
CA GLU A 65 -13.93 -9.41 -13.81
C GLU A 65 -14.07 -10.85 -13.29
N ASN A 66 -12.97 -11.50 -12.89
CA ASN A 66 -13.00 -12.85 -12.31
C ASN A 66 -13.28 -12.83 -10.80
N LEU A 67 -13.40 -11.66 -10.18
CA LEU A 67 -13.68 -11.56 -8.75
C LEU A 67 -15.11 -12.01 -8.46
N PRO A 68 -15.33 -12.97 -7.54
CA PRO A 68 -16.66 -13.42 -7.19
C PRO A 68 -17.43 -12.33 -6.44
N GLU A 69 -18.74 -12.33 -6.58
CA GLU A 69 -19.62 -11.48 -5.78
C GLU A 69 -19.62 -11.94 -4.31
N GLY A 70 -19.51 -10.98 -3.38
CA GLY A 70 -19.55 -11.26 -1.94
C GLY A 70 -18.18 -11.60 -1.31
N SER A 71 -18.21 -12.39 -0.25
CA SER A 71 -17.01 -12.75 0.52
C SER A 71 -16.26 -13.90 -0.15
N PHE A 72 -14.95 -13.74 -0.31
CA PHE A 72 -14.07 -14.78 -0.87
C PHE A 72 -12.69 -14.76 -0.21
N ILE A 73 -11.94 -15.84 -0.44
CA ILE A 73 -10.54 -15.95 -0.03
C ILE A 73 -9.68 -15.67 -1.26
N LEU A 74 -8.79 -14.68 -1.16
CA LEU A 74 -7.75 -14.43 -2.16
C LEU A 74 -6.52 -15.26 -1.79
N ALA A 75 -6.00 -16.08 -2.72
CA ALA A 75 -4.82 -16.92 -2.52
C ALA A 75 -3.64 -16.46 -3.41
N PRO A 76 -3.04 -15.29 -3.14
CA PRO A 76 -1.94 -14.78 -3.95
C PRO A 76 -0.63 -15.50 -3.62
N LYS A 77 0.26 -15.61 -4.61
CA LYS A 77 1.66 -15.98 -4.36
C LYS A 77 2.34 -14.87 -3.55
N HIS A 78 3.02 -15.22 -2.45
CA HIS A 78 3.83 -14.27 -1.69
C HIS A 78 5.21 -14.13 -2.33
N GLN A 79 5.50 -12.99 -2.98
CA GLN A 79 6.77 -12.74 -3.66
C GLN A 79 7.29 -11.31 -3.44
N SER A 80 7.42 -10.94 -2.18
CA SER A 80 8.21 -9.81 -1.70
C SER A 80 8.40 -9.96 -0.19
N PHE A 81 9.37 -9.25 0.37
CA PHE A 81 9.49 -9.04 1.82
C PHE A 81 8.61 -7.86 2.25
#